data_AF-A0A7X2G267-F1
#
_entry.id   AF-A0A7X2G267-F1
#
_cell.length_a   1.000
_cell.length_b   1.000
_cell.length_c   1.000
_cell.angle_alpha   90.00
_cell.angle_beta   90.00
_cell.angle_gamma   90.00
#
_symmetry.space_group_name_H-M   'P 1'
#
loop_
_entity.id
_entity.type
_entity.pdbx_description
1 polymer ?
#
loop_
_entity_poly.entity_id
_entity_poly.type
_entity_poly.pdbx_seq_one_letter_code
_entity_poly.pdbx_strand_id
1 'polypeptide(L)' 'KWVTPLGRLGQPEEVGKLVAFLASDDSSFITGETIRIDGGVMAYTWPGEMLSEDKWKHSVE' A
#
# COMPACT_ATOMS: atom_id res chain seq x y z
N LYS A 1 -9.13 -4.60 -14.31
CA LYS A 1 -8.24 -3.48 -13.92
C LYS A 1 -8.00 -3.64 -12.42
N TRP A 2 -6.75 -3.73 -11.99
CA TRP A 2 -6.41 -4.03 -10.58
C TRP A 2 -6.84 -2.88 -9.66
N VAL A 3 -7.25 -3.23 -8.45
CA VAL A 3 -7.78 -2.26 -7.45
C VAL A 3 -6.64 -1.53 -6.73
N THR A 4 -5.43 -2.10 -6.71
CA THR A 4 -4.26 -1.53 -6.03
C THR A 4 -3.35 -0.79 -7.03
N PRO A 5 -2.69 0.33 -6.65
CA PRO A 5 -1.68 0.99 -7.49
C PRO A 5 -0.53 0.08 -7.90
N LEU A 6 -0.14 -0.87 -7.05
CA LEU A 6 0.88 -1.87 -7.38
C LEU A 6 0.47 -2.81 -8.52
N GLY A 7 -0.80 -2.79 -8.96
CA GLY A 7 -1.24 -3.53 -10.14
C GLY A 7 -1.24 -5.05 -9.96
N ARG A 8 -1.26 -5.53 -8.72
CA ARG A 8 -1.29 -6.95 -8.36
C ARG A 8 -1.87 -7.17 -6.96
N LEU A 9 -2.21 -8.43 -6.66
CA LEU A 9 -2.45 -8.86 -5.28
C LEU A 9 -1.14 -8.94 -4.50
N GLY A 10 -1.24 -8.60 -3.21
CA GLY A 10 -0.18 -8.85 -2.25
C GLY A 10 -0.02 -10.35 -1.98
N GLN A 11 1.17 -10.74 -1.52
CA GLN A 11 1.46 -12.09 -1.05
C GLN A 11 1.53 -12.12 0.49
N PRO A 12 1.16 -13.23 1.15
CA PRO A 12 1.22 -13.35 2.62
C PRO A 12 2.59 -13.00 3.21
N GLU A 13 3.67 -13.30 2.49
CA GLU A 13 5.04 -13.04 2.90
C GLU A 13 5.34 -11.54 3.02
N GLU A 14 4.65 -10.70 2.25
CA GLU A 14 4.80 -9.23 2.34
C GLU A 14 4.25 -8.70 3.67
N VAL A 15 3.18 -9.30 4.18
CA VAL A 15 2.65 -9.02 5.52
C VAL A 15 3.61 -9.55 6.59
N GLY A 16 4.06 -10.79 6.43
CA GLY A 16 4.98 -11.43 7.37
C GLY A 16 6.29 -10.66 7.55
N LYS A 17 6.83 -10.08 6.47
CA LYS A 17 8.03 -9.24 6.52
C LYS A 17 7.84 -7.97 7.36
N LEU A 18 6.70 -7.27 7.22
CA LEU A 18 6.44 -6.11 8.09
C LEU A 18 6.31 -6.54 9.55
N VAL A 19 5.60 -7.63 9.82
CA VAL A 19 5.46 -8.16 11.19
C VAL A 19 6.81 -8.51 11.78
N ALA A 20 7.69 -9.17 11.02
CA ALA A 20 9.03 -9.51 11.47
C ALA A 20 9.88 -8.26 11.80
N PHE A 21 9.77 -7.20 10.99
CA PHE A 21 10.40 -5.90 11.27
C PHE A 21 9.82 -5.24 12.54
N LEU A 22 8.50 -5.20 12.69
CA LEU A 22 7.84 -4.61 13.87
C LEU A 22 8.09 -5.41 15.16
N ALA A 23 8.47 -6.68 15.04
CA ALA A 23 8.86 -7.52 16.17
C ALA A 23 10.37 -7.46 16.47
N SER A 24 11.17 -6.82 15.62
CA SER A 24 12.62 -6.69 15.83
C SER A 24 13.00 -5.39 16.52
N ASP A 25 14.23 -5.34 17.04
CA ASP A 25 14.82 -4.15 17.69
C ASP A 25 14.94 -2.95 16.73
N ASP A 26 14.93 -3.19 15.41
CA ASP A 26 15.00 -2.14 14.38
C ASP A 26 13.79 -1.21 14.41
N SER A 27 12.69 -1.65 15.04
CA SER A 27 11.46 -0.88 15.20
C SER A 27 11.24 -0.36 16.63
N SER A 28 12.29 -0.36 17.47
CA SER A 28 12.21 -0.08 18.93
C SER A 28 11.56 1.25 19.34
N PHE A 29 11.42 2.22 18.43
CA PHE A 29 10.76 3.50 18.68
C PHE A 29 9.42 3.67 17.94
N ILE A 30 8.92 2.62 17.27
CA ILE A 30 7.63 2.61 16.58
C ILE A 30 6.60 1.98 17.49
N THR A 31 5.64 2.76 17.97
CA THR A 31 4.55 2.29 18.82
C THR A 31 3.30 3.14 18.63
N GLY A 32 2.12 2.56 18.86
CA GLY A 32 0.83 3.25 18.72
C GLY A 32 0.37 3.50 17.28
N GLU A 33 1.08 2.94 16.29
CA GLU A 33 0.83 3.18 14.87
C GLU A 33 0.00 2.08 14.20
N THR A 34 -0.69 2.45 13.11
CA THR A 34 -1.36 1.50 12.21
C THR A 34 -0.76 1.60 10.81
N ILE A 35 0.00 0.57 10.42
CA ILE A 35 0.67 0.53 9.11
C ILE A 35 -0.15 -0.30 8.12
N ARG A 36 -0.50 0.29 6.98
CA ARG A 36 -1.24 -0.38 5.90
C ARG A 36 -0.30 -1.14 4.96
N ILE A 37 -0.68 -2.37 4.60
CA ILE A 37 -0.01 -3.21 3.61
C ILE A 37 -1.03 -3.61 2.53
N ASP A 38 -1.53 -2.63 1.80
CA ASP A 38 -2.65 -2.80 0.87
C ASP A 38 -2.25 -2.56 -0.59
N GLY A 39 -0.95 -2.49 -0.88
CA GLY A 39 -0.45 -2.11 -2.20
C GLY A 39 -0.85 -0.69 -2.63
N GLY A 40 -1.18 0.18 -1.65
CA GLY A 40 -1.51 1.59 -1.81
C GLY A 40 -2.98 1.88 -2.13
N VAL A 41 -3.89 0.93 -1.88
CA VAL A 41 -5.34 1.12 -2.11
C VAL A 41 -5.87 2.35 -1.37
N MET A 42 -5.46 2.53 -0.12
CA MET A 42 -5.91 3.65 0.72
C MET A 42 -5.06 4.91 0.58
N ALA A 43 -4.03 4.90 -0.29
CA ALA A 43 -3.22 6.10 -0.54
C ALA A 43 -3.97 7.15 -1.36
N TYR A 44 -5.11 6.80 -1.96
CA TYR A 44 -5.97 7.73 -2.67
C TYR A 44 -7.00 8.36 -1.72
N THR A 45 -6.94 9.67 -1.55
CA THR A 45 -8.05 10.47 -1.02
C THR A 45 -9.03 10.81 -2.17
N TRP A 46 -10.32 10.51 -1.96
CA TRP A 46 -11.46 10.77 -2.86
C TRP A 46 -11.55 12.28 -3.23
N PRO A 47 -11.91 12.67 -4.48
CA PRO A 47 -13.29 12.53 -4.92
C PRO A 47 -13.49 11.87 -6.29
N GLY A 48 -14.09 10.68 -6.29
CA GLY A 48 -15.02 10.27 -7.35
C GLY A 48 -14.44 9.69 -8.63
N GLU A 49 -13.18 9.96 -9.00
CA GLU A 49 -12.59 9.29 -10.16
C GLU A 49 -12.03 7.93 -9.74
N MET A 50 -12.90 6.91 -9.80
CA MET A 50 -12.48 5.52 -9.86
C MET A 50 -11.37 5.37 -10.90
N LEU A 51 -10.43 4.47 -10.61
CA LEU A 51 -9.44 3.90 -11.53
C LEU A 51 -10.07 3.21 -12.76
N SER A 52 -11.25 3.60 -13.25
CA SER A 52 -11.77 3.21 -14.55
C SER A 52 -11.21 4.08 -15.67
N GLU A 53 -10.87 5.34 -15.40
CA GLU A 53 -10.29 6.27 -16.38
C GLU A 53 -8.79 5.98 -16.58
N ASP A 54 -8.29 5.99 -17.81
CA ASP A 54 -6.87 5.75 -18.15
C ASP A 54 -5.94 6.93 -17.84
N LYS A 55 -6.45 7.98 -17.19
CA LYS A 55 -5.74 9.26 -16.93
C LYS A 55 -4.43 9.13 -16.14
N TRP A 56 -4.32 8.17 -15.20
CA TRP A 56 -3.11 7.98 -14.39
C TRP A 56 -1.89 7.51 -15.20
N LYS A 57 -2.08 6.93 -16.40
CA LYS A 57 -0.97 6.42 -17.23
C LYS A 57 -0.10 7.53 -17.86
N HIS A 58 -0.51 8.79 -17.75
CA HIS A 58 0.16 9.93 -18.40
C HIS A 58 0.89 10.87 -17.42
N SER A 59 0.93 10.57 -16.12
CA SER A 59 1.55 11.46 -15.11
C SER A 59 2.99 11.08 -14.75
N VAL A 60 3.65 10.28 -15.56
CA VAL A 60 5.09 9.96 -15.43
C VAL A 60 5.81 10.22 -16.76
N GLU A 61 5.93 11.50 -17.10
CA GLU A 61 7.01 12.05 -17.93
C GLU A 61 7.78 13.08 -17.11
#